data_AF-Q4QM46-F1
#
_entry.id   AF-Q4QM46-F1
#
_cell.length_a   1.000
_cell.length_b   1.000
_cell.length_c   1.000
_cell.angle_alpha   90.00
_cell.angle_beta   90.00
_cell.angle_gamma   90.00
#
_symmetry.space_group_name_H-M   'P 1'
#
loop_
_entity.id
_entity.type
_entity.pdbx_description
1 polymer ?
#
loop_
_entity_poly.entity_id
_entity_poly.type
_entity_poly.pdbx_seq_one_letter_code
_entity_poly.pdbx_strand_id
1 'polypeptide(L)'
;MNLERLNEIEKPLLHIVKHDVVPALGCTEPISLALASATAAKYLGKTPERIEVKVSPNLMKNGLGVAVPGTGMVGLPIAAAMKVLSNTILIELLIISALLHQKVCSISTDRLSKL
;
A
#
# COMPACT_ATOMS: atom_id res chain seq x y z
N MET A 1 -39.28 0.43 11.19
CA MET A 1 -38.86 1.63 10.44
C MET A 1 -39.44 1.51 9.04
N ASN A 2 -40.14 2.51 8.51
CA ASN A 2 -40.73 2.48 7.17
C ASN A 2 -39.76 3.07 6.12
N LEU A 3 -40.05 2.84 4.83
CA LEU A 3 -39.25 3.34 3.69
C LEU A 3 -39.09 4.86 3.70
N GLU A 4 -40.13 5.60 4.11
CA GLU A 4 -40.07 7.07 4.19
C GLU A 4 -39.03 7.53 5.21
N ARG A 5 -39.06 6.99 6.44
CA ARG A 5 -38.06 7.32 7.47
C ARG A 5 -36.66 6.83 7.12
N LEU A 6 -36.53 5.71 6.41
CA LEU A 6 -35.24 5.27 5.86
C LEU A 6 -34.66 6.31 4.90
N ASN A 7 -35.47 6.78 3.95
CA ASN A 7 -35.07 7.78 2.95
C ASN A 7 -34.72 9.15 3.58
N GLU A 8 -35.42 9.55 4.64
CA GLU A 8 -35.13 10.76 5.40
C GLU A 8 -33.75 10.74 6.07
N ILE A 9 -33.26 9.56 6.46
CA ILE A 9 -31.95 9.38 7.10
C ILE A 9 -30.87 9.09 6.05
N GLU A 10 -31.17 8.27 5.04
CA GLU A 10 -30.23 7.84 4.01
C GLU A 10 -29.68 9.03 3.21
N LYS A 11 -30.55 9.93 2.73
CA LYS A 11 -30.12 11.05 1.87
C LYS A 11 -29.12 11.99 2.58
N PRO A 12 -29.38 12.47 3.82
CA PRO A 12 -28.39 13.26 4.56
C PRO A 12 -27.09 12.50 4.85
N LEU A 13 -27.17 11.22 5.23
CA LEU A 13 -25.97 10.42 5.49
C LEU A 13 -25.11 10.24 4.24
N LEU A 14 -25.73 9.92 3.11
CA LEU A 14 -25.01 9.82 1.83
C LEU A 14 -24.43 11.16 1.40
N HIS A 15 -25.12 12.28 1.68
CA HIS A 15 -24.59 13.61 1.42
C HIS A 15 -23.34 13.90 2.26
N ILE A 16 -23.38 13.62 3.57
CA ILE A 16 -22.24 13.76 4.48
C ILE A 16 -21.08 12.87 4.03
N VAL A 17 -21.32 11.60 3.71
CA VAL A 17 -20.26 10.69 3.25
C VAL A 17 -19.62 11.19 1.95
N LYS A 18 -20.42 11.67 0.99
CA LYS A 18 -19.89 12.17 -0.29
C LYS A 18 -19.15 13.51 -0.15
N HIS A 19 -19.50 14.33 0.83
CA HIS A 19 -18.90 15.64 1.06
C HIS A 19 -17.67 15.57 1.97
N ASP A 20 -17.71 14.75 3.02
CA ASP A 20 -16.73 14.78 4.11
C ASP A 20 -15.73 13.61 4.05
N VAL A 21 -16.03 12.53 3.31
CA VAL A 21 -15.15 11.37 3.21
C VAL A 21 -14.43 11.37 1.86
N VAL A 22 -13.11 11.34 1.91
CA VAL A 22 -12.28 11.11 0.72
C VAL A 22 -12.06 9.61 0.51
N PRO A 23 -12.11 9.10 -0.74
CA PRO A 23 -11.73 7.73 -1.01
C PRO A 23 -10.31 7.46 -0.54
N ALA A 24 -10.14 6.48 0.34
CA ALA A 24 -8.82 6.00 0.70
C ALA A 24 -8.18 5.40 -0.54
N LEU A 25 -7.07 5.98 -0.97
CA LEU A 25 -6.39 5.48 -2.16
C LEU A 25 -5.76 4.11 -1.87
N GLY A 26 -5.33 3.84 -0.62
CA GLY A 26 -4.52 2.67 -0.28
C GLY A 26 -4.58 2.24 1.18
N CYS A 27 -3.86 1.16 1.48
CA CYS A 27 -3.78 0.59 2.83
C CYS A 27 -2.54 1.10 3.58
N THR A 28 -2.72 1.45 4.85
CA THR A 28 -1.67 1.96 5.73
C THR A 28 -0.48 1.00 5.84
N GLU A 29 -0.74 -0.30 5.87
CA GLU A 29 0.26 -1.35 6.06
C GLU A 29 1.28 -1.45 4.92
N PRO A 30 0.90 -1.67 3.64
CA PRO A 30 1.87 -1.71 2.55
C PRO A 30 2.60 -0.38 2.37
N ILE A 31 1.95 0.76 2.61
CA ILE A 31 2.59 2.08 2.52
C ILE A 31 3.69 2.22 3.58
N SER A 32 3.38 1.84 4.82
CA SER A 32 4.35 1.91 5.92
C SER A 32 5.60 1.08 5.64
N LEU A 33 5.42 -0.14 5.12
CA LEU A 33 6.53 -1.02 4.77
C LEU A 33 7.30 -0.50 3.55
N ALA A 34 6.60 -0.08 2.51
CA ALA A 34 7.18 0.50 1.30
C ALA A 34 8.08 1.69 1.62
N LEU A 35 7.60 2.61 2.47
CA LEU A 35 8.36 3.76 2.92
C LEU A 35 9.58 3.36 3.75
N ALA A 36 9.43 2.38 4.65
CA ALA A 36 10.55 1.86 5.43
C ALA A 36 11.63 1.24 4.54
N SER A 37 11.25 0.41 3.56
CA SER A 37 12.18 -0.21 2.61
C SER A 37 12.90 0.82 1.73
N ALA A 38 12.18 1.83 1.23
CA ALA A 38 12.77 2.92 0.45
C ALA A 38 13.73 3.78 1.27
N THR A 39 13.38 4.04 2.52
CA THR A 39 14.25 4.76 3.46
C THR A 39 15.52 3.95 3.71
N ALA A 40 15.42 2.65 3.94
CA ALA A 40 16.58 1.77 4.08
C ALA A 40 17.45 1.74 2.81
N ALA A 41 16.84 1.65 1.62
CA ALA A 41 17.57 1.70 0.34
C ALA A 41 18.28 3.05 0.13
N LYS A 42 17.68 4.17 0.56
CA LYS A 42 18.35 5.47 0.53
C LYS A 42 19.62 5.48 1.38
N TYR A 43 19.57 4.93 2.59
CA TYR A 43 20.75 4.84 3.45
C TYR A 43 21.80 3.87 2.91
N LEU A 44 21.38 2.84 2.17
CA LEU A 44 22.30 1.94 1.47
C LEU A 44 23.04 2.64 0.32
N GLY A 45 22.49 3.73 -0.23
CA GLY A 45 23.09 4.52 -1.31
C GLY A 45 23.06 3.85 -2.70
N LYS A 46 22.46 2.66 -2.81
CA LYS A 46 22.27 1.91 -4.06
C LYS A 46 21.00 1.06 -3.99
N THR A 47 20.52 0.60 -5.14
CA THR A 47 19.41 -0.36 -5.19
C THR A 47 19.84 -1.68 -4.54
N PRO A 48 19.10 -2.19 -3.53
CA PRO A 48 19.40 -3.47 -2.91
C PRO A 48 19.06 -4.63 -3.86
N GLU A 49 19.88 -5.69 -3.82
CA GLU A 49 19.60 -6.96 -4.51
C GLU A 49 18.55 -7.80 -3.75
N ARG A 50 18.43 -7.58 -2.44
CA ARG A 50 17.54 -8.33 -1.55
C ARG A 50 16.96 -7.44 -0.46
N ILE A 51 15.69 -7.65 -0.16
CA ILE A 51 14.98 -6.99 0.94
C ILE A 51 14.47 -8.07 1.90
N GLU A 52 14.93 -7.99 3.15
CA GLU A 52 14.37 -8.79 4.24
C GLU A 52 13.50 -7.90 5.13
N VAL A 53 12.30 -8.38 5.44
CA VAL A 53 11.30 -7.62 6.18
C VAL A 53 10.87 -8.39 7.42
N LYS A 54 10.87 -7.69 8.55
CA LYS A 54 10.23 -8.12 9.79
C LYS A 54 9.13 -7.14 10.16
N VAL A 55 7.91 -7.62 10.33
CA VAL A 55 6.75 -6.79 10.68
C VAL A 55 5.98 -7.43 11.82
N SER A 56 5.16 -6.64 12.52
CA SER A 56 4.28 -7.18 13.55
C SER A 56 3.28 -8.17 12.94
N PRO A 57 2.76 -9.12 13.72
CA PRO A 57 1.68 -10.00 13.26
C PRO A 57 0.45 -9.24 12.74
N ASN A 58 0.17 -8.06 13.31
CA ASN A 58 -0.94 -7.20 12.91
C ASN A 58 -0.74 -6.58 11.53
N LEU A 59 0.45 -6.04 11.26
CA LEU A 59 0.79 -5.49 9.95
C LEU A 59 0.79 -6.63 8.91
N MET A 60 1.33 -7.79 9.27
CA MET A 60 1.34 -8.97 8.41
C MET A 60 -0.07 -9.39 8.01
N LYS A 61 -0.98 -9.64 8.97
CA LYS A 61 -2.33 -10.13 8.65
C LYS A 61 -3.16 -9.12 7.82
N ASN A 62 -2.98 -7.82 8.06
CA ASN A 62 -3.75 -6.77 7.37
C ASN A 62 -3.17 -6.49 5.97
N GLY A 63 -1.84 -6.54 5.81
CA GLY A 63 -1.16 -6.18 4.57
C GLY A 63 -0.98 -7.33 3.57
N LEU A 64 -1.06 -8.59 4.01
CA LEU A 64 -0.72 -9.75 3.16
C LEU A 64 -1.64 -9.89 1.94
N GLY A 65 -2.93 -9.59 2.10
CA GLY A 65 -3.93 -9.68 1.03
C GLY A 65 -4.08 -8.42 0.18
N VAL A 66 -3.27 -7.38 0.42
CA VAL A 66 -3.44 -6.10 -0.29
C VAL A 66 -2.85 -6.21 -1.70
N ALA A 67 -3.69 -5.96 -2.70
CA ALA A 67 -3.27 -5.86 -4.08
C ALA A 67 -2.43 -4.61 -4.31
N VAL A 68 -1.35 -4.75 -5.08
CA VAL A 68 -0.49 -3.63 -5.43
C VAL A 68 -0.87 -3.13 -6.83
N PRO A 69 -1.42 -1.91 -6.96
CA PRO A 69 -1.91 -1.38 -8.24
C PRO A 69 -0.84 -1.44 -9.34
N GLY A 70 -1.28 -1.78 -10.56
CA GLY A 70 -0.40 -1.85 -11.73
C GLY A 70 0.53 -3.06 -11.80
N THR A 71 0.52 -3.96 -10.81
CA THR A 71 1.36 -5.19 -10.87
C THR A 71 0.59 -6.46 -11.17
N GLY A 72 -0.71 -6.50 -10.86
CA GLY A 72 -1.47 -7.75 -10.83
C GLY A 72 -1.05 -8.70 -9.69
N MET A 73 -0.18 -8.24 -8.78
CA MET A 73 0.35 -9.02 -7.66
C MET A 73 -0.24 -8.52 -6.34
N VAL A 74 -0.17 -9.38 -5.32
CA VAL A 74 -0.60 -9.09 -3.96
C VAL A 74 0.56 -9.24 -2.99
N GLY A 75 0.54 -8.42 -1.93
CA GLY A 75 1.38 -8.65 -0.76
C GLY A 75 2.42 -7.57 -0.45
N LEU A 76 2.76 -7.52 0.83
CA LEU A 76 3.73 -6.62 1.44
C LEU A 76 5.12 -6.60 0.77
N PRO A 77 5.73 -7.74 0.39
CA PRO A 77 7.07 -7.73 -0.17
C PRO A 77 7.11 -7.07 -1.56
N ILE A 78 6.02 -7.19 -2.33
CA ILE A 78 5.86 -6.52 -3.62
C ILE A 78 5.80 -5.00 -3.45
N ALA A 79 5.00 -4.52 -2.48
CA ALA A 79 4.92 -3.10 -2.17
C ALA A 79 6.28 -2.52 -1.76
N ALA A 80 7.05 -3.27 -0.96
CA ALA A 80 8.42 -2.93 -0.57
C ALA A 80 9.36 -2.81 -1.77
N ALA A 81 9.43 -3.83 -2.62
CA ALA A 81 10.30 -3.82 -3.80
C ALA A 81 9.92 -2.73 -4.80
N MET A 82 8.62 -2.54 -5.08
CA MET A 82 8.18 -1.49 -6.00
C MET A 82 8.63 -0.11 -5.55
N LYS A 83 8.50 0.20 -4.26
CA LYS A 83 8.87 1.51 -3.74
C LYS A 83 10.38 1.71 -3.71
N VAL A 84 11.16 0.66 -3.49
CA VAL A 84 12.62 0.72 -3.59
C VAL A 84 13.09 0.95 -5.03
N LEU A 85 12.40 0.36 -6.01
CA LEU A 85 12.71 0.54 -7.43
C LEU A 85 12.23 1.88 -7.99
N SER A 86 11.17 2.43 -7.40
CA SER A 86 10.75 3.81 -7.64
C SER A 86 11.72 4.72 -6.88
N ASN A 87 12.65 5.38 -7.58
CA ASN A 87 13.61 6.33 -6.97
C ASN A 87 12.95 7.58 -6.31
N THR A 88 11.67 7.53 -5.99
CA THR A 88 10.84 8.64 -5.48
C THR A 88 10.30 8.29 -4.10
N ILE A 89 10.66 9.07 -3.07
CA ILE A 89 10.27 8.86 -1.66
C ILE A 89 8.91 9.53 -1.32
N LEU A 90 8.16 10.03 -2.29
CA LEU A 90 6.90 10.72 -2.01
C LEU A 90 5.87 9.78 -1.37
N ILE A 91 5.33 10.16 -0.21
CA ILE A 91 4.29 9.43 0.53
C ILE A 91 2.96 9.48 -0.25
N GLU A 92 2.72 10.60 -0.95
CA GLU A 92 1.53 10.81 -1.79
C GLU A 92 1.47 9.86 -3.00
N LEU A 93 2.53 9.10 -3.26
CA LEU A 93 2.66 8.25 -4.43
C LEU A 93 1.96 6.91 -4.27
N LEU A 94 0.66 6.97 -3.99
CA LEU A 94 -0.22 5.83 -4.23
C LEU A 94 -0.74 5.78 -5.67
N ILE A 95 -0.46 6.82 -6.45
CA ILE A 95 -0.58 6.83 -7.91
C ILE A 95 0.62 6.08 -8.50
N ILE A 96 0.73 4.78 -8.22
CA ILE A 96 1.43 3.89 -9.14
C ILE A 96 0.39 3.32 -10.08
N SER A 97 -0.17 4.19 -10.93
CA SER A 97 -0.91 3.75 -12.09
C SER A 97 -0.03 3.59 -13.34
N ALA A 98 1.29 3.86 -13.29
CA ALA A 98 1.96 4.20 -14.54
C ALA A 98 3.27 3.50 -14.96
N LEU A 99 4.24 3.10 -14.11
CA LEU A 99 5.62 3.06 -14.63
C LEU A 99 6.55 1.87 -14.34
N LEU A 100 6.12 0.75 -13.74
CA LEU A 100 7.08 -0.32 -13.43
C LEU A 100 6.56 -1.75 -13.66
N HIS A 101 6.01 -2.03 -14.84
CA HIS A 101 5.51 -3.37 -15.19
C HIS A 101 6.57 -4.50 -15.20
N GLN A 102 7.88 -4.22 -15.05
CA GLN A 102 8.89 -5.26 -15.35
C GLN A 102 10.11 -5.36 -14.43
N LYS A 103 10.27 -4.51 -13.40
CA LYS A 103 11.50 -4.56 -12.56
C LYS A 103 11.34 -5.18 -11.19
N VAL A 104 10.13 -5.52 -10.72
CA VAL A 104 9.98 -6.16 -9.39
C VAL A 104 10.80 -7.46 -9.30
N CYS A 105 10.98 -8.17 -10.42
CA CYS A 105 11.79 -9.39 -10.51
C CYS A 105 13.28 -9.21 -10.18
N SER A 106 13.82 -7.98 -10.13
CA SER A 106 15.25 -7.76 -9.87
C SER A 106 15.61 -7.74 -8.38
N ILE A 107 14.63 -7.77 -7.48
CA ILE A 107 14.87 -7.74 -6.03
C ILE A 107 14.27 -9.01 -5.42
N SER A 108 15.11 -9.82 -4.76
CA SER A 108 14.62 -10.93 -3.94
C SER A 108 13.87 -10.37 -2.72
N THR A 109 12.62 -10.79 -2.55
CA THR A 109 11.74 -10.33 -1.45
C THR A 109 11.26 -11.49 -0.56
N ASP A 110 11.99 -12.61 -0.60
CA ASP A 110 11.52 -13.93 -0.15
C ASP A 110 11.37 -14.06 1.38
N ARG A 111 11.76 -13.03 2.15
CA ARG A 111 11.74 -13.07 3.61
C ARG A 111 10.85 -11.99 4.18
N LEU A 112 9.57 -12.31 4.31
CA LEU A 112 8.64 -11.64 5.21
C LEU A 112 8.47 -12.50 6.46
N SER A 113 8.87 -11.98 7.62
CA SER A 113 8.76 -12.70 8.90
C SER A 113 8.15 -11.82 9.97
N LYS A 114 7.67 -12.46 11.05
CA LYS A 114 7.15 -11.75 12.22
C LYS A 114 8.33 -11.17 13.02
N LEU A 115 8.13 -9.98 13.58
CA LEU A 115 9.02 -9.41 14.60
C LEU A 115 9.15 -10.34 15.80
#